data_AF-A0A2C9P3P6-F1
#
_entry.id   AF-A0A2C9P3P6-F1
#
_cell.length_a   1.000
_cell.length_b   1.000
_cell.length_c   1.000
_cell.angle_alpha   90.00
_cell.angle_beta   90.00
_cell.angle_gamma   90.00
#
_symmetry.space_group_name_H-M   'P 1'
#
loop_
_entity.id
_entity.type
_entity.pdbx_description
1 polymer ?
#
loop_
_entity_poly.entity_id
_entity_poly.type
_entity_poly.pdbx_seq_one_letter_code
_entity_poly.pdbx_strand_id
1 'polypeptide(L)'
;MAENTMWHETLHDQFGQYFAVDNVLYHEKTDHQDLIIFENAAFGRVMALDGVVQTTERDEFIYHEMMTHVPLLAHGHAKHVLIIGGGDGAMLREVTRHKNVETITMVEIDAGVVSFCRQYLPNHNAGSYDDPRFTLVIDDGVNFVNQTHQTFDVIISDCTDPIGPGESLFTSAFYEGCKRCLNLGGIFVAQNGVCFLQQDEALDSHRKLSHYFSDVSFYQAAIPTYYGGIMTFAWATDNDALRHLSSEIIQARFHAAGLKCRYYNPAIHAAAFALPQYLHDALSAQ
;
A
#
# COMPACT_ATOMS: atom_id res chain seq x y z
N MET A 1 22.34 -3.35 -32.12
CA MET A 1 21.62 -3.53 -30.84
C MET A 1 20.26 -4.06 -31.23
N ALA A 2 19.79 -5.16 -30.66
CA ALA A 2 18.44 -5.64 -30.95
C ALA A 2 17.44 -4.55 -30.54
N GLU A 3 16.44 -4.27 -31.38
CA GLU A 3 15.32 -3.42 -30.99
C GLU A 3 14.54 -4.17 -29.91
N ASN A 4 14.79 -3.86 -28.64
CA ASN A 4 13.97 -4.41 -27.55
C ASN A 4 12.53 -3.88 -27.74
N THR A 5 11.55 -4.78 -27.61
CA THR A 5 10.14 -4.39 -27.61
C THR A 5 9.87 -3.47 -26.43
N MET A 6 9.08 -2.42 -26.63
CA MET A 6 8.75 -1.44 -25.60
C MET A 6 7.33 -1.70 -25.09
N TRP A 7 7.18 -1.84 -23.77
CA TRP A 7 5.87 -1.85 -23.11
C TRP A 7 5.57 -0.44 -22.58
N HIS A 8 4.35 0.05 -22.78
CA HIS A 8 3.93 1.40 -22.40
C HIS A 8 2.80 1.30 -21.39
N GLU A 9 2.91 2.07 -20.31
CA GLU A 9 1.84 2.21 -19.34
C GLU A 9 0.69 3.05 -19.92
N THR A 10 -0.55 2.67 -19.62
CA THR A 10 -1.77 3.29 -20.16
C THR A 10 -2.69 3.86 -19.09
N LEU A 11 -2.18 4.17 -17.90
CA LEU A 11 -2.96 4.80 -16.82
C LEU A 11 -3.51 6.19 -17.24
N HIS A 12 -2.73 6.94 -18.01
CA HIS A 12 -3.12 8.26 -18.50
C HIS A 12 -3.01 8.35 -20.02
N ASP A 13 -4.02 8.90 -20.68
CA ASP A 13 -4.08 8.99 -22.15
C ASP A 13 -3.00 9.90 -22.75
N GLN A 14 -2.56 10.93 -22.00
CA GLN A 14 -1.75 12.03 -22.53
C GLN A 14 -0.25 11.89 -22.28
N PHE A 15 0.15 11.04 -21.33
CA PHE A 15 1.53 10.83 -20.94
C PHE A 15 1.65 9.51 -20.19
N GLY A 16 2.86 9.00 -20.04
CA GLY A 16 3.09 7.79 -19.26
C GLY A 16 4.57 7.46 -19.18
N GLN A 17 4.86 6.30 -18.60
CA GLN A 17 6.17 5.69 -18.59
C GLN A 17 6.22 4.47 -19.53
N TYR A 18 7.42 4.03 -19.86
CA TYR A 18 7.63 2.86 -20.70
C TYR A 18 8.86 2.08 -20.23
N PHE A 19 8.88 0.78 -20.55
CA PHE A 19 9.97 -0.11 -20.21
C PHE A 19 10.41 -0.89 -21.45
N ALA A 20 11.72 -1.02 -21.63
CA ALA A 20 12.25 -2.03 -22.53
C ALA A 20 11.93 -3.42 -21.95
N VAL A 21 11.42 -4.32 -22.79
CA VAL A 21 11.09 -5.69 -22.43
C VAL A 21 12.26 -6.58 -22.86
N ASP A 22 12.96 -7.16 -21.89
CA ASP A 22 14.04 -8.11 -22.16
C ASP A 22 13.48 -9.52 -22.37
N ASN A 23 12.49 -9.91 -21.57
CA ASN A 23 11.85 -11.23 -21.62
C ASN A 23 10.46 -11.19 -20.99
N VAL A 24 9.45 -11.76 -21.66
CA VAL A 24 8.11 -11.89 -21.08
C VAL A 24 8.06 -13.21 -20.31
N LEU A 25 7.86 -13.14 -19.00
CA LEU A 25 7.74 -14.32 -18.13
C LEU A 25 6.33 -14.89 -18.14
N TYR A 26 5.35 -14.00 -18.23
CA TYR A 26 3.93 -14.34 -18.27
C TYR A 26 3.16 -13.25 -19.00
N HIS A 27 2.17 -13.65 -19.79
CA HIS A 27 1.17 -12.76 -20.33
C HIS A 27 -0.14 -13.51 -20.52
N GLU A 28 -1.20 -13.07 -19.84
CA GLU A 28 -2.55 -13.58 -20.02
C GLU A 28 -3.49 -12.42 -20.24
N LYS A 29 -4.19 -12.46 -21.37
CA LYS A 29 -5.22 -11.48 -21.72
C LYS A 29 -6.55 -12.19 -21.85
N THR A 30 -7.47 -11.85 -20.97
CA THR A 30 -8.86 -12.30 -20.97
C THR A 30 -9.78 -11.17 -21.41
N ASP A 31 -11.09 -11.44 -21.53
CA ASP A 31 -12.09 -10.38 -21.78
C ASP A 31 -12.28 -9.43 -20.59
N HIS A 32 -11.77 -9.80 -19.40
CA HIS A 32 -11.96 -9.06 -18.15
C HIS A 32 -10.71 -8.36 -17.64
N GLN A 33 -9.52 -8.90 -17.94
CA GLN A 33 -8.24 -8.37 -17.46
C GLN A 33 -7.07 -8.74 -18.39
N ASP A 34 -6.07 -7.86 -18.47
CA ASP A 34 -4.78 -8.04 -19.17
C ASP A 34 -3.62 -8.01 -18.16
N LEU A 35 -3.08 -9.18 -17.81
CA LEU A 35 -2.02 -9.35 -16.81
C LEU A 35 -0.70 -9.75 -17.48
N ILE A 36 0.35 -8.97 -17.26
CA ILE A 36 1.69 -9.23 -17.81
C ILE A 36 2.76 -9.14 -16.73
N ILE A 37 3.70 -10.09 -16.77
CA ILE A 37 4.98 -10.00 -16.05
C ILE A 37 6.12 -10.14 -17.05
N PHE A 38 7.01 -9.17 -17.03
CA PHE A 38 8.20 -9.17 -17.87
C PHE A 38 9.45 -8.72 -17.10
N GLU A 39 10.61 -9.09 -17.62
CA GLU A 39 11.92 -8.68 -17.12
C GLU A 39 12.36 -7.41 -17.82
N ASN A 40 12.90 -6.49 -17.02
CA ASN A 40 13.49 -5.24 -17.44
C ASN A 40 14.86 -5.07 -16.76
N ALA A 41 15.89 -4.76 -17.55
CA ALA A 41 17.25 -4.58 -17.05
C ALA A 41 17.41 -3.53 -15.95
N ALA A 42 16.55 -2.51 -15.94
CA ALA A 42 16.61 -1.45 -14.94
C ALA A 42 15.81 -1.80 -13.69
N PHE A 43 14.60 -2.33 -13.80
CA PHE A 43 13.66 -2.48 -12.67
C PHE A 43 13.43 -3.93 -12.21
N GLY A 44 14.09 -4.91 -12.85
CA GLY A 44 13.88 -6.32 -12.56
C GLY A 44 12.55 -6.80 -13.14
N ARG A 45 11.81 -7.63 -12.40
CA ARG A 45 10.46 -8.03 -12.81
C ARG A 45 9.48 -6.87 -12.63
N VAL A 46 8.73 -6.58 -13.69
CA VAL A 46 7.64 -5.61 -13.72
C VAL A 46 6.34 -6.38 -13.88
N MET A 47 5.39 -6.16 -12.97
CA MET A 47 4.02 -6.65 -13.10
C MET A 47 3.11 -5.48 -13.47
N ALA A 48 2.31 -5.68 -14.50
CA ALA A 48 1.29 -4.74 -14.90
C ALA A 48 -0.06 -5.43 -15.12
N LEU A 49 -1.12 -4.72 -14.74
CA LEU A 49 -2.51 -5.16 -14.86
C LEU A 49 -3.29 -4.08 -15.61
N ASP A 50 -4.02 -4.48 -16.65
CA ASP A 50 -4.81 -3.59 -17.51
C ASP A 50 -4.01 -2.39 -18.04
N GLY A 51 -2.73 -2.62 -18.30
CA GLY A 51 -1.81 -1.61 -18.82
C GLY A 51 -1.23 -0.67 -17.76
N VAL A 52 -1.49 -0.90 -16.46
CA VAL A 52 -0.99 -0.09 -15.34
C VAL A 52 0.09 -0.85 -14.57
N VAL A 53 1.20 -0.21 -14.21
CA VAL A 53 2.24 -0.84 -13.39
C VAL A 53 1.72 -1.04 -11.98
N GLN A 54 1.70 -2.30 -11.54
CA GLN A 54 1.30 -2.65 -10.17
C GLN A 54 2.50 -2.60 -9.22
N THR A 55 3.63 -3.20 -9.62
CA THR A 55 4.83 -3.26 -8.79
C THR A 55 6.07 -3.57 -9.63
N THR A 56 7.26 -3.18 -9.14
CA THR A 56 8.53 -3.60 -9.72
C THR A 56 9.50 -4.10 -8.65
N GLU A 57 10.29 -5.11 -9.00
CA GLU A 57 11.22 -5.77 -8.07
C GLU A 57 12.27 -4.82 -7.48
N ARG A 58 12.71 -3.81 -8.24
CA ARG A 58 13.81 -2.94 -7.81
C ARG A 58 13.38 -1.89 -6.79
N ASP A 59 12.15 -1.36 -6.87
CA ASP A 59 11.73 -0.20 -6.09
C ASP A 59 10.53 -0.43 -5.15
N GLU A 60 9.89 -1.62 -5.20
CA GLU A 60 8.76 -1.98 -4.34
C GLU A 60 9.00 -1.71 -2.84
N PHE A 61 10.24 -1.83 -2.38
CA PHE A 61 10.57 -1.60 -0.98
C PHE A 61 10.28 -0.18 -0.50
N ILE A 62 10.30 0.81 -1.38
CA ILE A 62 9.98 2.19 -1.02
C ILE A 62 8.51 2.25 -0.58
N TYR A 63 7.64 1.65 -1.38
CA TYR A 63 6.21 1.57 -1.11
C TYR A 63 5.94 0.74 0.15
N HIS A 64 6.40 -0.52 0.19
CA HIS A 64 6.06 -1.44 1.27
C HIS A 64 6.68 -1.04 2.62
N GLU A 65 7.92 -0.53 2.64
CA GLU A 65 8.53 -0.06 3.90
C GLU A 65 7.78 1.15 4.45
N MET A 66 7.40 2.11 3.61
CA MET A 66 6.67 3.31 4.07
C MET A 66 5.27 2.96 4.55
N MET A 67 4.54 2.16 3.78
CA MET A 67 3.16 1.81 4.07
C MET A 67 3.00 0.86 5.26
N THR A 68 4.04 0.05 5.56
CA THR A 68 4.06 -0.79 6.77
C THR A 68 4.65 -0.05 7.97
N HIS A 69 5.87 0.50 7.86
CA HIS A 69 6.63 0.86 9.05
C HIS A 69 6.16 2.18 9.67
N VAL A 70 5.59 3.09 8.88
CA VAL A 70 5.01 4.34 9.40
C VAL A 70 3.89 4.02 10.41
N PRO A 71 2.80 3.31 10.05
CA PRO A 71 1.74 3.03 11.03
C PRO A 71 2.19 2.09 12.16
N LEU A 72 2.98 1.05 11.89
CA LEU A 72 3.36 0.09 12.94
C LEU A 72 4.25 0.73 14.02
N LEU A 73 5.22 1.56 13.63
CA LEU A 73 6.10 2.25 14.59
C LEU A 73 5.43 3.46 15.24
N ALA A 74 4.47 4.11 14.57
CA ALA A 74 3.64 5.15 15.17
C ALA A 74 2.69 4.57 16.23
N HIS A 75 2.02 3.45 15.95
CA HIS A 75 1.19 2.73 16.93
C HIS A 75 2.04 2.24 18.11
N GLY A 76 3.21 1.65 17.82
CA GLY A 76 4.23 1.26 18.80
C GLY A 76 3.97 -0.07 19.53
N HIS A 77 2.71 -0.50 19.60
CA HIS A 77 2.30 -1.74 20.27
C HIS A 77 1.33 -2.60 19.43
N ALA A 78 1.41 -2.51 18.10
CA ALA A 78 0.51 -3.26 17.21
C ALA A 78 0.76 -4.77 17.32
N LYS A 79 -0.31 -5.53 17.53
CA LYS A 79 -0.32 -7.00 17.66
C LYS A 79 -1.13 -7.66 16.56
N HIS A 80 -2.24 -7.05 16.16
CA HIS A 80 -3.15 -7.59 15.15
C HIS A 80 -3.18 -6.67 13.94
N VAL A 81 -2.73 -7.16 12.79
CA VAL A 81 -2.64 -6.38 11.56
C VAL A 81 -3.55 -6.99 10.50
N LEU A 82 -4.34 -6.15 9.84
CA LEU A 82 -5.12 -6.49 8.66
C LEU A 82 -4.47 -5.85 7.43
N ILE A 83 -4.26 -6.64 6.39
CA ILE A 83 -3.86 -6.21 5.05
C ILE A 83 -5.06 -6.47 4.14
N ILE A 84 -5.51 -5.47 3.40
CA ILE A 84 -6.58 -5.58 2.40
C ILE A 84 -5.91 -5.39 1.04
N GLY A 85 -6.01 -6.38 0.18
CA GLY A 85 -5.18 -6.50 -1.02
C GLY A 85 -3.76 -6.98 -0.67
N GLY A 86 -2.75 -6.45 -1.38
CA GLY A 86 -1.34 -6.81 -1.16
C GLY A 86 -1.01 -8.26 -1.53
N GLY A 87 -1.74 -8.83 -2.50
CA GLY A 87 -1.63 -10.21 -2.93
C GLY A 87 -0.24 -10.64 -3.42
N ASP A 88 0.69 -9.71 -3.71
CA ASP A 88 2.09 -10.01 -4.03
C ASP A 88 2.94 -10.43 -2.80
N GLY A 89 2.45 -10.10 -1.60
CA GLY A 89 3.03 -10.53 -0.33
C GLY A 89 4.20 -9.67 0.18
N ALA A 90 4.59 -8.58 -0.49
CA ALA A 90 5.62 -7.69 0.02
C ALA A 90 5.15 -6.86 1.23
N MET A 91 3.87 -6.49 1.29
CA MET A 91 3.29 -5.89 2.49
C MET A 91 3.37 -6.86 3.67
N LEU A 92 2.98 -8.13 3.46
CA LEU A 92 3.12 -9.20 4.46
C LEU A 92 4.59 -9.38 4.88
N ARG A 93 5.52 -9.39 3.92
CA ARG A 93 6.95 -9.47 4.18
C ARG A 93 7.39 -8.37 5.14
N GLU A 94 6.99 -7.12 4.95
CA GLU A 94 7.39 -6.05 5.85
C GLU A 94 6.71 -6.16 7.23
N VAL A 95 5.43 -6.52 7.30
CA VAL A 95 4.72 -6.71 8.59
C VAL A 95 5.35 -7.83 9.41
N THR A 96 5.74 -8.95 8.79
CA THR A 96 6.36 -10.08 9.49
C THR A 96 7.67 -9.73 10.19
N ARG A 97 8.35 -8.65 9.79
CA ARG A 97 9.59 -8.19 10.44
C ARG A 97 9.36 -7.62 11.84
N HIS A 98 8.13 -7.26 12.17
CA HIS A 98 7.74 -6.79 13.50
C HIS A 98 7.42 -7.99 14.40
N LYS A 99 8.36 -8.35 15.28
CA LYS A 99 8.25 -9.54 16.15
C LYS A 99 7.14 -9.45 17.21
N ASN A 100 6.68 -8.24 17.51
CA ASN A 100 5.59 -8.02 18.46
C ASN A 100 4.21 -8.23 17.83
N VAL A 101 4.12 -8.31 16.50
CA VAL A 101 2.88 -8.68 15.81
C VAL A 101 2.61 -10.15 16.06
N GLU A 102 1.40 -10.45 16.51
CA GLU A 102 0.93 -11.77 16.91
C GLU A 102 0.10 -12.43 15.80
N THR A 103 -0.70 -11.65 15.06
CA THR A 103 -1.52 -12.15 13.94
C THR A 103 -1.52 -11.19 12.77
N ILE A 104 -1.43 -11.74 11.55
CA ILE A 104 -1.52 -10.98 10.30
C ILE A 104 -2.61 -11.62 9.45
N THR A 105 -3.67 -10.88 9.17
CA THR A 105 -4.73 -11.31 8.25
C THR A 105 -4.56 -10.57 6.94
N MET A 106 -4.51 -11.28 5.82
CA MET A 106 -4.61 -10.68 4.48
C MET A 106 -5.94 -11.08 3.87
N VAL A 107 -6.68 -10.10 3.40
CA VAL A 107 -7.92 -10.32 2.65
C VAL A 107 -7.64 -9.97 1.20
N GLU A 108 -7.74 -10.96 0.33
CA GLU A 108 -7.52 -10.79 -1.10
C GLU A 108 -8.72 -11.35 -1.88
N ILE A 109 -9.15 -10.65 -2.92
CA ILE A 109 -10.34 -11.03 -3.68
C ILE A 109 -10.09 -12.25 -4.56
N ASP A 110 -8.84 -12.43 -5.01
CA ASP A 110 -8.45 -13.50 -5.92
C ASP A 110 -7.26 -14.32 -5.39
N ALA A 111 -7.54 -15.58 -5.02
CA ALA A 111 -6.53 -16.55 -4.62
C ALA A 111 -5.49 -16.83 -5.72
N GLY A 112 -5.91 -16.68 -6.99
CA GLY A 112 -5.07 -16.80 -8.17
C GLY A 112 -3.90 -15.82 -8.10
N VAL A 113 -4.17 -14.54 -7.83
CA VAL A 113 -3.15 -13.48 -7.71
C VAL A 113 -2.07 -13.84 -6.69
N VAL A 114 -2.44 -14.37 -5.52
CA VAL A 114 -1.48 -14.77 -4.48
C VAL A 114 -0.58 -15.90 -4.97
N SER A 115 -1.17 -16.95 -5.53
CA SER A 115 -0.39 -18.09 -6.04
C SER A 115 0.50 -17.70 -7.22
N PHE A 116 0.00 -16.80 -8.07
CA PHE A 116 0.68 -16.26 -9.22
C PHE A 116 1.89 -15.42 -8.82
N CYS A 117 1.72 -14.48 -7.88
CA CYS A 117 2.82 -13.69 -7.35
C CYS A 117 3.83 -14.54 -6.58
N ARG A 118 3.39 -15.59 -5.87
CA ARG A 118 4.32 -16.55 -5.24
C ARG A 118 5.24 -17.22 -6.26
N GLN A 119 4.74 -17.49 -7.46
CA GLN A 119 5.53 -18.10 -8.55
C GLN A 119 6.42 -17.08 -9.27
N TYR A 120 5.87 -15.94 -9.68
CA TYR A 120 6.55 -15.01 -10.58
C TYR A 120 7.21 -13.83 -9.89
N LEU A 121 6.85 -13.51 -8.65
CA LEU A 121 7.44 -12.45 -7.82
C LEU A 121 7.91 -13.00 -6.46
N PRO A 122 8.76 -14.04 -6.42
CA PRO A 122 9.12 -14.71 -5.16
C PRO A 122 9.87 -13.79 -4.17
N ASN A 123 10.51 -12.73 -4.66
CA ASN A 123 11.24 -11.76 -3.83
C ASN A 123 10.30 -10.76 -3.14
N HIS A 124 9.06 -10.58 -3.62
CA HIS A 124 8.05 -9.77 -2.95
C HIS A 124 7.66 -10.41 -1.64
N ASN A 125 7.13 -11.63 -1.65
CA ASN A 125 6.83 -12.33 -0.41
C ASN A 125 8.08 -12.77 0.37
N ALA A 126 9.17 -13.18 -0.32
CA ALA A 126 10.40 -13.67 0.31
C ALA A 126 10.18 -14.74 1.41
N GLY A 127 9.21 -15.64 1.21
CA GLY A 127 8.80 -16.68 2.17
C GLY A 127 7.78 -16.23 3.22
N SER A 128 7.28 -14.99 3.17
CA SER A 128 6.38 -14.42 4.18
C SER A 128 5.03 -15.12 4.28
N TYR A 129 4.54 -15.73 3.20
CA TYR A 129 3.32 -16.55 3.23
C TYR A 129 3.42 -17.78 4.13
N ASP A 130 4.63 -18.22 4.44
CA ASP A 130 4.88 -19.38 5.30
C ASP A 130 5.04 -18.97 6.79
N ASP A 131 4.86 -17.68 7.13
CA ASP A 131 4.91 -17.19 8.52
C ASP A 131 3.74 -17.77 9.35
N PRO A 132 3.99 -18.36 10.53
CA PRO A 132 2.94 -19.02 11.32
C PRO A 132 1.87 -18.07 11.87
N ARG A 133 2.10 -16.75 11.83
CA ARG A 133 1.13 -15.72 12.25
C ARG A 133 0.19 -15.30 11.13
N PHE A 134 0.47 -15.73 9.90
CA PHE A 134 -0.25 -15.32 8.71
C PHE A 134 -1.53 -16.14 8.51
N THR A 135 -2.60 -15.45 8.12
CA THR A 135 -3.86 -16.05 7.67
C THR A 135 -4.30 -15.34 6.40
N LEU A 136 -4.48 -16.10 5.32
CA LEU A 136 -5.08 -15.64 4.06
C LEU A 136 -6.58 -15.88 4.09
N VAL A 137 -7.36 -14.85 3.79
CA VAL A 137 -8.80 -14.90 3.60
C VAL A 137 -9.10 -14.50 2.16
N ILE A 138 -9.88 -15.32 1.46
CA ILE A 138 -10.34 -15.03 0.11
C ILE A 138 -11.76 -14.49 0.19
N ASP A 139 -11.89 -13.17 0.14
CA ASP A 139 -13.17 -12.45 0.25
C ASP A 139 -13.01 -11.03 -0.32
N ASP A 140 -14.14 -10.38 -0.60
CA ASP A 140 -14.15 -8.96 -0.90
C ASP A 140 -13.78 -8.15 0.36
N GLY A 141 -12.89 -7.17 0.21
CA GLY A 141 -12.39 -6.38 1.34
C GLY A 141 -13.49 -5.63 2.08
N VAL A 142 -14.44 -5.03 1.35
CA VAL A 142 -15.61 -4.32 1.92
C VAL A 142 -16.50 -5.29 2.67
N ASN A 143 -16.74 -6.46 2.11
CA ASN A 143 -17.54 -7.51 2.72
C ASN A 143 -16.90 -7.99 4.03
N PHE A 144 -15.60 -8.32 4.01
CA PHE A 144 -14.87 -8.78 5.18
C PHE A 144 -14.91 -7.77 6.32
N VAL A 145 -14.53 -6.50 6.03
CA VAL A 145 -14.54 -5.45 7.06
C VAL A 145 -15.94 -5.09 7.51
N ASN A 146 -17.02 -5.57 6.87
CA ASN A 146 -18.41 -5.38 7.29
C ASN A 146 -19.03 -6.56 8.05
N GLN A 147 -18.41 -7.75 7.98
CA GLN A 147 -18.95 -8.94 8.63
C GLN A 147 -18.05 -9.50 9.73
N THR A 148 -16.75 -9.19 9.72
CA THR A 148 -15.80 -9.77 10.68
C THR A 148 -16.11 -9.38 12.13
N HIS A 149 -15.84 -10.30 13.05
CA HIS A 149 -15.82 -10.08 14.50
C HIS A 149 -14.41 -9.89 15.06
N GLN A 150 -13.39 -10.01 14.21
CA GLN A 150 -12.01 -9.72 14.58
C GLN A 150 -11.79 -8.21 14.69
N THR A 151 -10.83 -7.82 15.51
CA THR A 151 -10.40 -6.43 15.62
C THR A 151 -8.89 -6.30 15.42
N PHE A 152 -8.47 -5.15 14.91
CA PHE A 152 -7.11 -4.92 14.44
C PHE A 152 -6.53 -3.62 15.03
N ASP A 153 -5.23 -3.59 15.27
CA ASP A 153 -4.51 -2.40 15.72
C ASP A 153 -4.08 -1.53 14.54
N VAL A 154 -3.75 -2.17 13.42
CA VAL A 154 -3.42 -1.49 12.17
C VAL A 154 -4.14 -2.17 11.01
N ILE A 155 -4.80 -1.37 10.18
CA ILE A 155 -5.35 -1.79 8.89
C ILE A 155 -4.53 -1.10 7.79
N ILE A 156 -4.02 -1.88 6.85
CA ILE A 156 -3.31 -1.42 5.66
C ILE A 156 -4.13 -1.80 4.44
N SER A 157 -4.63 -0.81 3.71
CA SER A 157 -5.36 -1.00 2.45
C SER A 157 -4.41 -0.80 1.26
N ASP A 158 -3.83 -1.91 0.80
CA ASP A 158 -2.92 -2.01 -0.34
C ASP A 158 -3.71 -2.39 -1.59
N CYS A 159 -4.47 -1.43 -2.09
CA CYS A 159 -5.42 -1.63 -3.18
C CYS A 159 -4.98 -0.83 -4.40
N THR A 160 -5.35 -1.34 -5.57
CA THR A 160 -5.11 -0.64 -6.84
C THR A 160 -5.91 0.64 -6.91
N ASP A 161 -5.54 1.54 -7.83
CA ASP A 161 -6.32 2.73 -8.15
C ASP A 161 -7.80 2.37 -8.39
N PRO A 162 -8.75 3.30 -8.17
CA PRO A 162 -10.20 3.06 -8.20
C PRO A 162 -10.74 2.81 -9.62
N ILE A 163 -10.24 1.76 -10.26
CA ILE A 163 -10.64 1.24 -11.56
C ILE A 163 -10.91 -0.25 -11.37
N GLY A 164 -12.09 -0.70 -11.81
CA GLY A 164 -12.45 -2.11 -11.72
C GLY A 164 -12.69 -2.55 -10.27
N PRO A 165 -12.13 -3.69 -9.79
CA PRO A 165 -12.40 -4.21 -8.45
C PRO A 165 -12.07 -3.25 -7.30
N GLY A 166 -11.11 -2.34 -7.50
CA GLY A 166 -10.65 -1.37 -6.50
C GLY A 166 -11.70 -0.31 -6.12
N GLU A 167 -12.68 -0.01 -6.98
CA GLU A 167 -13.66 1.08 -6.76
C GLU A 167 -14.43 0.97 -5.44
N SER A 168 -14.77 -0.26 -5.04
CA SER A 168 -15.55 -0.55 -3.84
C SER A 168 -14.82 -0.13 -2.55
N LEU A 169 -13.49 -0.12 -2.58
CA LEU A 169 -12.59 0.15 -1.46
C LEU A 169 -12.39 1.66 -1.21
N PHE A 170 -12.97 2.51 -2.06
CA PHE A 170 -13.01 3.96 -1.85
C PHE A 170 -14.40 4.45 -1.40
N THR A 171 -15.26 3.54 -0.94
CA THR A 171 -16.64 3.86 -0.51
C THR A 171 -16.74 4.18 0.99
N SER A 172 -17.78 4.92 1.36
CA SER A 172 -18.07 5.22 2.77
C SER A 172 -18.28 3.94 3.60
N ALA A 173 -18.92 2.92 3.01
CA ALA A 173 -19.18 1.64 3.66
C ALA A 173 -17.89 0.87 3.99
N PHE A 174 -16.86 1.01 3.16
CA PHE A 174 -15.54 0.43 3.42
C PHE A 174 -14.88 1.09 4.63
N TYR A 175 -14.84 2.42 4.68
CA TYR A 175 -14.23 3.16 5.79
C TYR A 175 -14.98 2.96 7.11
N GLU A 176 -16.31 2.88 7.08
CA GLU A 176 -17.13 2.51 8.23
C GLU A 176 -16.79 1.11 8.75
N GLY A 177 -16.63 0.15 7.83
CA GLY A 177 -16.24 -1.22 8.18
C GLY A 177 -14.84 -1.28 8.80
N CYS A 178 -13.86 -0.61 8.19
CA CYS A 178 -12.52 -0.48 8.75
C CYS A 178 -12.57 0.15 10.15
N LYS A 179 -13.33 1.22 10.32
CA LYS A 179 -13.50 1.89 11.61
C LYS A 179 -14.09 0.95 12.67
N ARG A 180 -15.08 0.15 12.31
CA ARG A 180 -15.76 -0.78 13.22
C ARG A 180 -14.84 -1.91 13.72
N CYS A 181 -13.93 -2.39 12.88
CA CYS A 181 -12.99 -3.45 13.23
C CYS A 181 -11.62 -2.94 13.70
N LEU A 182 -11.43 -1.64 13.90
CA LEU A 182 -10.24 -1.09 14.56
C LEU A 182 -10.37 -1.13 16.09
N ASN A 183 -9.30 -1.54 16.76
CA ASN A 183 -9.14 -1.37 18.20
C ASN A 183 -9.04 0.12 18.56
N LEU A 184 -9.28 0.43 19.84
CA LEU A 184 -9.06 1.77 20.37
C LEU A 184 -7.59 2.18 20.19
N GLY A 185 -7.37 3.35 19.57
CA GLY A 185 -6.02 3.83 19.23
C GLY A 185 -5.45 3.22 17.95
N GLY A 186 -6.24 2.43 17.22
CA GLY A 186 -5.83 1.83 15.96
C GLY A 186 -5.66 2.84 14.82
N ILE A 187 -4.95 2.41 13.78
CA ILE A 187 -4.59 3.23 12.63
C ILE A 187 -5.06 2.56 11.35
N PHE A 188 -5.71 3.32 10.48
CA PHE A 188 -5.96 2.95 9.10
C PHE A 188 -5.00 3.72 8.19
N VAL A 189 -4.37 3.01 7.27
CA VAL A 189 -3.64 3.62 6.15
C VAL A 189 -4.07 3.00 4.82
N ALA A 190 -4.03 3.80 3.76
CA ALA A 190 -4.33 3.33 2.40
C ALA A 190 -3.41 4.00 1.39
N GLN A 191 -3.15 3.34 0.26
CA GLN A 191 -2.63 4.02 -0.94
C GLN A 191 -3.65 5.10 -1.33
N ASN A 192 -3.16 6.26 -1.78
CA ASN A 192 -4.04 7.32 -2.26
C ASN A 192 -3.42 8.05 -3.48
N GLY A 193 -2.91 7.29 -4.45
CA GLY A 193 -2.46 7.81 -5.74
C GLY A 193 -1.31 8.83 -5.70
N VAL A 194 -0.97 9.35 -6.87
CA VAL A 194 0.02 10.41 -7.05
C VAL A 194 -0.71 11.75 -7.11
N CYS A 195 -0.69 12.48 -5.99
CA CYS A 195 -1.54 13.65 -5.77
C CYS A 195 -1.34 14.79 -6.80
N PHE A 196 -0.17 14.88 -7.46
CA PHE A 196 0.03 15.83 -8.56
C PHE A 196 -0.91 15.57 -9.74
N LEU A 197 -1.25 14.32 -9.99
CA LEU A 197 -2.09 13.86 -11.10
C LEU A 197 -3.55 13.61 -10.67
N GLN A 198 -3.76 13.17 -9.42
CA GLN A 198 -5.04 12.65 -8.91
C GLN A 198 -5.49 13.39 -7.63
N GLN A 199 -5.41 14.73 -7.60
CA GLN A 199 -5.72 15.50 -6.38
C GLN A 199 -7.16 15.29 -5.86
N ASP A 200 -8.13 15.15 -6.75
CA ASP A 200 -9.54 14.96 -6.37
C ASP A 200 -9.78 13.68 -5.55
N GLU A 201 -9.00 12.62 -5.81
CA GLU A 201 -9.09 11.35 -5.06
C GLU A 201 -8.59 11.50 -3.62
N ALA A 202 -7.53 12.29 -3.41
CA ALA A 202 -7.03 12.61 -2.07
C ALA A 202 -8.06 13.45 -1.30
N LEU A 203 -8.65 14.44 -1.96
CA LEU A 203 -9.70 15.28 -1.38
C LEU A 203 -10.95 14.48 -1.00
N ASP A 204 -11.42 13.60 -1.88
CA ASP A 204 -12.58 12.76 -1.60
C ASP A 204 -12.32 11.77 -0.45
N SER A 205 -11.14 11.14 -0.42
CA SER A 205 -10.74 10.24 0.65
C SER A 205 -10.65 10.96 1.99
N HIS A 206 -10.04 12.15 2.04
CA HIS A 206 -10.00 12.99 3.24
C HIS A 206 -11.39 13.28 3.79
N ARG A 207 -12.31 13.74 2.92
CA ARG A 207 -13.70 14.04 3.28
C ARG A 207 -14.42 12.80 3.82
N LYS A 208 -14.32 11.67 3.12
CA LYS A 208 -15.01 10.42 3.52
C LYS A 208 -14.46 9.87 4.83
N LEU A 209 -13.13 9.78 5.00
CA LEU A 209 -12.50 9.32 6.24
C LEU A 209 -12.84 10.22 7.43
N SER A 210 -12.94 11.53 7.22
CA SER A 210 -13.27 12.51 8.28
C SER A 210 -14.67 12.33 8.88
N HIS A 211 -15.56 11.55 8.24
CA HIS A 211 -16.84 11.18 8.84
C HIS A 211 -16.70 10.11 9.95
N TYR A 212 -15.61 9.34 9.93
CA TYR A 212 -15.43 8.16 10.78
C TYR A 212 -14.26 8.26 11.76
N PHE A 213 -13.28 9.13 11.47
CA PHE A 213 -12.05 9.30 12.25
C PHE A 213 -11.87 10.75 12.68
N SER A 214 -11.33 10.97 13.88
CA SER A 214 -11.11 12.33 14.39
C SER A 214 -9.80 13.00 13.94
N ASP A 215 -8.80 12.22 13.53
CA ASP A 215 -7.57 12.71 12.90
C ASP A 215 -7.36 12.02 11.55
N VAL A 216 -7.45 12.81 10.48
CA VAL A 216 -7.25 12.37 9.09
C VAL A 216 -6.18 13.24 8.45
N SER A 217 -5.22 12.62 7.78
CA SER A 217 -4.14 13.31 7.09
C SER A 217 -3.56 12.45 5.97
N PHE A 218 -2.43 12.89 5.42
CA PHE A 218 -1.64 12.13 4.47
C PHE A 218 -0.17 12.13 4.90
N TYR A 219 0.53 11.06 4.53
CA TYR A 219 1.98 11.07 4.43
C TYR A 219 2.38 10.70 3.00
N GLN A 220 3.65 10.88 2.65
CA GLN A 220 4.09 10.71 1.28
C GLN A 220 5.42 9.97 1.15
N ALA A 221 5.63 9.41 -0.03
CA ALA A 221 6.93 8.94 -0.52
C ALA A 221 6.97 9.04 -2.05
N ALA A 222 8.17 9.12 -2.63
CA ALA A 222 8.34 9.10 -4.08
C ALA A 222 8.77 7.69 -4.53
N ILE A 223 7.86 6.96 -5.17
CA ILE A 223 8.13 5.64 -5.75
C ILE A 223 8.45 5.86 -7.23
N PRO A 224 9.65 5.49 -7.72
CA PRO A 224 10.06 5.75 -9.10
C PRO A 224 9.08 5.27 -10.17
N THR A 225 8.46 4.09 -9.99
CA THR A 225 7.56 3.50 -10.98
C THR A 225 6.10 3.89 -10.79
N TYR A 226 5.77 4.75 -9.83
CA TYR A 226 4.46 5.42 -9.79
C TYR A 226 4.66 6.85 -10.27
N TYR A 227 4.43 7.03 -11.58
CA TYR A 227 4.82 8.23 -12.30
C TYR A 227 4.08 9.48 -11.83
N GLY A 228 4.79 10.62 -11.73
CA GLY A 228 4.18 11.93 -11.44
C GLY A 228 4.61 12.58 -10.12
N GLY A 229 5.56 12.01 -9.39
CA GLY A 229 6.19 12.63 -8.22
C GLY A 229 5.93 11.87 -6.92
N ILE A 230 5.44 12.56 -5.89
CA ILE A 230 5.11 11.92 -4.62
C ILE A 230 3.78 11.18 -4.72
N MET A 231 3.76 9.94 -4.23
CA MET A 231 2.55 9.24 -3.87
C MET A 231 2.11 9.68 -2.48
N THR A 232 0.80 9.80 -2.28
CA THR A 232 0.19 10.03 -0.98
C THR A 232 -0.37 8.75 -0.41
N PHE A 233 -0.24 8.60 0.90
CA PHE A 233 -0.85 7.54 1.68
C PHE A 233 -1.84 8.18 2.65
N ALA A 234 -3.10 7.75 2.60
CA ALA A 234 -4.10 8.17 3.56
C ALA A 234 -3.70 7.71 4.97
N TRP A 235 -3.98 8.54 5.95
CA TRP A 235 -3.79 8.27 7.37
C TRP A 235 -5.06 8.62 8.12
N ALA A 236 -5.60 7.68 8.90
CA ALA A 236 -6.78 7.92 9.71
C ALA A 236 -6.72 7.21 11.06
N THR A 237 -7.02 7.93 12.13
CA THR A 237 -7.06 7.41 13.50
C THR A 237 -7.93 8.30 14.41
N ASP A 238 -8.31 7.80 15.58
CA ASP A 238 -8.88 8.64 16.65
C ASP A 238 -7.82 9.16 17.63
N ASN A 239 -6.57 8.77 17.46
CA ASN A 239 -5.46 9.17 18.31
C ASN A 239 -4.57 10.16 17.57
N ASP A 240 -4.91 11.44 17.68
CA ASP A 240 -4.22 12.56 17.01
C ASP A 240 -2.73 12.66 17.36
N ALA A 241 -2.30 12.11 18.50
CA ALA A 241 -0.90 12.14 18.91
C ALA A 241 0.03 11.29 18.01
N LEU A 242 -0.50 10.28 17.31
CA LEU A 242 0.32 9.24 16.67
C LEU A 242 1.16 9.74 15.48
N ARG A 243 0.67 10.74 14.73
CA ARG A 243 1.46 11.37 13.65
C ARG A 243 2.34 12.54 14.11
N HIS A 244 2.22 12.95 15.37
CA HIS A 244 2.99 14.04 15.98
C HIS A 244 4.04 13.55 16.98
N LEU A 245 4.35 12.25 16.96
CA LEU A 245 5.38 11.67 17.81
C LEU A 245 6.75 12.28 17.50
N SER A 246 7.55 12.47 18.55
CA SER A 246 8.89 13.00 18.37
C SER A 246 9.78 11.99 17.64
N SER A 247 10.76 12.49 16.89
CA SER A 247 11.71 11.64 16.18
C SER A 247 12.49 10.73 17.13
N GLU A 248 12.70 11.13 18.39
CA GLU A 248 13.34 10.30 19.42
C GLU A 248 12.51 9.07 19.78
N ILE A 249 11.18 9.21 19.89
CA ILE A 249 10.27 8.08 20.16
C ILE A 249 10.32 7.10 19.00
N ILE A 250 10.20 7.59 17.76
CA ILE A 250 10.25 6.74 16.56
C ILE A 250 11.63 6.07 16.43
N GLN A 251 12.72 6.78 16.72
CA GLN A 251 14.07 6.24 16.71
C GLN A 251 14.25 5.11 17.73
N ALA A 252 13.77 5.30 18.96
CA ALA A 252 13.83 4.27 20.00
C ALA A 252 13.05 3.01 19.61
N ARG A 253 11.84 3.18 19.06
CA ARG A 253 11.00 2.07 18.57
C ARG A 253 11.64 1.34 17.38
N PHE A 254 12.19 2.08 16.43
CA PHE A 254 12.90 1.52 15.28
C PHE A 254 14.11 0.67 15.72
N HIS A 255 14.90 1.16 16.67
CA HIS A 255 16.01 0.40 17.26
C HIS A 255 15.54 -0.85 18.00
N ALA A 256 14.48 -0.74 18.82
CA ALA A 256 13.92 -1.87 19.56
C ALA A 256 13.36 -2.96 18.64
N ALA A 257 12.78 -2.58 17.50
CA ALA A 257 12.28 -3.52 16.49
C ALA A 257 13.42 -4.24 15.73
N GLY A 258 14.65 -3.70 15.73
CA GLY A 258 15.80 -4.31 15.07
C GLY A 258 15.68 -4.35 13.54
N LEU A 259 14.91 -3.43 12.97
CA LEU A 259 14.66 -3.34 11.53
C LEU A 259 15.91 -2.85 10.78
N LYS A 260 16.08 -3.32 9.54
CA LYS A 260 17.11 -2.87 8.61
C LYS A 260 16.45 -2.52 7.28
N CYS A 261 16.10 -1.26 7.12
CA CYS A 261 15.34 -0.77 5.98
C CYS A 261 16.28 -0.21 4.91
N ARG A 262 15.81 -0.19 3.66
CA ARG A 262 16.50 0.38 2.50
C ARG A 262 16.09 1.84 2.25
N TYR A 263 14.83 2.17 2.53
CA TYR A 263 14.25 3.51 2.38
C TYR A 263 13.87 4.10 3.74
N TYR A 264 13.01 3.39 4.48
CA TYR A 264 12.45 3.87 5.73
C TYR A 264 13.54 4.10 6.78
N ASN A 265 13.46 5.24 7.47
CA ASN A 265 14.18 5.49 8.71
C ASN A 265 13.39 6.54 9.52
N PRO A 266 13.70 6.76 10.81
CA PRO A 266 12.94 7.69 11.65
C PRO A 266 12.89 9.14 11.14
N ALA A 267 13.94 9.62 10.45
CA ALA A 267 13.92 10.95 9.85
C ALA A 267 12.98 11.00 8.63
N ILE A 268 13.00 9.96 7.78
CA ILE A 268 12.05 9.80 6.67
C ILE A 268 10.61 9.71 7.20
N HIS A 269 10.36 8.96 8.28
CA HIS A 269 9.04 8.88 8.91
C HIS A 269 8.50 10.27 9.27
N ALA A 270 9.29 11.06 10.01
CA ALA A 270 8.85 12.39 10.43
C ALA A 270 8.65 13.34 9.23
N ALA A 271 9.55 13.27 8.24
CA ALA A 271 9.46 14.09 7.03
C ALA A 271 8.31 13.68 6.10
N ALA A 272 7.83 12.42 6.16
CA ALA A 272 6.77 11.93 5.30
C ALA A 272 5.45 12.67 5.50
N PHE A 273 5.20 13.23 6.69
CA PHE A 273 4.01 14.04 6.98
C PHE A 273 4.14 15.50 6.54
N ALA A 274 5.31 15.93 6.04
CA ALA A 274 5.46 17.23 5.40
C ALA A 274 4.90 17.15 3.98
N LEU A 275 3.76 17.81 3.76
CA LEU A 275 3.07 17.84 2.47
C LEU A 275 3.46 19.10 1.67
N PRO A 276 3.46 19.05 0.34
CA PRO A 276 3.70 20.24 -0.48
C PRO A 276 2.55 21.25 -0.33
N GLN A 277 2.86 22.54 -0.50
CA GLN A 277 1.91 23.63 -0.28
C GLN A 277 0.62 23.49 -1.10
N TYR A 278 0.71 23.04 -2.36
CA TYR A 278 -0.48 22.88 -3.20
C TYR A 278 -1.49 21.86 -2.64
N LEU A 279 -1.01 20.86 -1.87
CA LEU A 279 -1.86 19.89 -1.21
C LEU A 279 -2.45 20.45 0.07
N HIS A 280 -1.67 21.22 0.84
CA HIS A 280 -2.21 21.98 1.98
C HIS A 280 -3.35 22.93 1.56
N ASP A 281 -3.16 23.66 0.46
CA ASP A 281 -4.15 24.60 -0.07
C ASP A 281 -5.45 23.88 -0.47
N ALA A 282 -5.33 22.73 -1.14
CA ALA A 282 -6.49 21.95 -1.58
C ALA A 282 -7.26 21.32 -0.41
N LEU A 283 -6.56 20.79 0.61
CA LEU A 283 -7.19 20.24 1.81
C LEU A 283 -7.87 21.31 2.66
N SER A 284 -7.33 22.53 2.68
CA SER A 284 -7.88 23.65 3.45
C SER A 284 -9.09 24.31 2.79
N ALA A 285 -9.35 24.03 1.52
CA ALA A 285 -10.47 24.58 0.76
C ALA A 285 -11.78 23.79 0.93
N GLN A 286 -11.78 22.68 1.70
CA GLN A 286 -12.94 21.83 1.98
C GLN A 286 -13.83 22.34 3.11
#